data_AF-A0A7C7QHG9-F1
#
_entry.id   AF-A0A7C7QHG9-F1
#
_cell.length_a   1.000
_cell.length_b   1.000
_cell.length_c   1.000
_cell.angle_alpha   90.00
_cell.angle_beta   90.00
_cell.angle_gamma   90.00
#
_symmetry.space_group_name_H-M   'P 1'
#
loop_
_entity.id
_entity.type
_entity.pdbx_description
1 polymer ?
#
loop_
_entity_poly.entity_id
_entity_poly.type
_entity_poly.pdbx_seq_one_letter_code
_entity_poly.pdbx_strand_id
1 'polypeptide(L)' 'MKASLMIPERIREKFLGEILDMYAKGELAASRTAQMLGIPRAAFYNLLAETGTPLPQKLNESIRKELEELLK' A
#
# COMPACT_ATOMS: atom_id res chain seq x y z
N MET A 1 18.94 1.19 -20.45
CA MET A 1 18.05 1.80 -19.44
C MET A 1 16.68 1.16 -19.58
N LYS A 2 16.22 0.37 -18.59
CA LYS A 2 14.90 -0.28 -18.64
C LYS A 2 13.82 0.79 -18.57
N ALA A 3 12.91 0.79 -19.53
CA ALA A 3 11.80 1.73 -19.66
C ALA A 3 11.08 1.90 -18.32
N SER A 4 11.23 3.07 -17.71
CA SER A 4 10.32 3.52 -16.66
C SER A 4 9.02 3.85 -17.36
N LEU A 5 8.14 2.85 -17.47
CA LEU A 5 6.75 3.07 -17.83
C LEU A 5 6.12 3.82 -16.66
N MET A 6 6.36 5.13 -16.59
CA MET A 6 5.70 6.03 -15.65
C MET A 6 4.22 6.02 -16.03
N ILE A 7 3.40 5.35 -15.24
CA ILE A 7 1.95 5.32 -15.47
C ILE A 7 1.45 6.77 -15.48
N PRO A 8 0.76 7.22 -16.55
CA PRO A 8 0.22 8.59 -16.63
C PRO A 8 -0.65 8.93 -15.42
N GLU A 9 -0.59 10.16 -14.94
CA GLU A 9 -1.26 10.58 -13.70
C GLU A 9 -2.77 10.29 -13.71
N ARG A 10 -3.44 10.56 -14.83
CA ARG A 10 -4.87 10.25 -15.04
C ARG A 10 -5.19 8.77 -14.86
N ILE A 11 -4.30 7.89 -15.28
CA ILE A 11 -4.47 6.44 -15.11
C ILE A 11 -4.25 6.09 -13.65
N ARG A 12 -3.23 6.67 -13.00
CA ARG A 12 -2.98 6.46 -11.56
C ARG A 12 -4.18 6.88 -10.72
N GLU A 13 -4.75 8.05 -10.96
CA GLU A 13 -5.94 8.54 -10.24
C GLU A 13 -7.13 7.61 -10.44
N LYS A 14 -7.36 7.15 -11.69
CA LYS A 14 -8.47 6.25 -12.02
C LYS A 14 -8.35 4.90 -11.30
N PHE A 15 -7.14 4.37 -11.15
CA PHE A 15 -6.89 3.06 -10.55
C PHE A 15 -6.40 3.12 -9.10
N LEU A 16 -6.28 4.32 -8.52
CA LEU A 16 -5.74 4.50 -7.17
C LEU A 16 -6.52 3.69 -6.14
N GLY A 17 -7.84 3.80 -6.17
CA GLY A 17 -8.72 3.07 -5.24
C GLY A 17 -8.56 1.56 -5.34
N GLU A 18 -8.53 1.00 -6.54
CA GLU A 18 -8.36 -0.44 -6.77
C GLU A 18 -6.99 -0.93 -6.28
N ILE A 19 -5.93 -0.16 -6.57
CA ILE A 19 -4.57 -0.48 -6.14
C ILE A 19 -4.44 -0.46 -4.60
N LEU A 20 -5.08 0.51 -3.95
CA LEU A 20 -5.10 0.62 -2.49
C LEU A 20 -5.94 -0.50 -1.85
N ASP A 21 -7.06 -0.88 -2.45
CA ASP A 21 -7.89 -2.00 -2.00
C ASP A 21 -7.14 -3.34 -2.09
N MET A 22 -6.46 -3.59 -3.20
CA MET A 22 -5.59 -4.78 -3.35
C MET A 22 -4.46 -4.79 -2.30
N TYR A 23 -3.88 -3.63 -1.98
CA TYR A 23 -2.90 -3.53 -0.90
C TYR A 23 -3.53 -3.85 0.48
N ALA A 24 -4.69 -3.28 0.80
CA ALA A 24 -5.40 -3.50 2.06
C ALA A 24 -5.81 -4.97 2.26
N LYS A 25 -6.17 -5.67 1.18
CA LYS A 25 -6.43 -7.12 1.17
C LYS A 25 -5.16 -7.97 1.30
N GLY A 26 -3.99 -7.36 1.21
CA GLY A 26 -2.69 -8.04 1.25
C GLY A 26 -2.36 -8.80 -0.05
N GLU A 27 -3.06 -8.49 -1.15
CA GLU A 27 -2.80 -9.05 -2.47
C GLU A 27 -1.53 -8.43 -3.10
N LEU A 28 -1.23 -7.17 -2.74
CA LEU A 28 -0.03 -6.45 -3.17
C LEU A 28 0.86 -6.06 -1.99
N ALA A 29 2.17 -6.24 -2.18
CA ALA A 29 3.17 -5.71 -1.26
C ALA A 29 3.39 -4.21 -1.51
N ALA A 30 3.68 -3.44 -0.44
CA ALA A 30 3.92 -2.00 -0.52
C ALA A 30 4.94 -1.57 -1.59
N SER A 31 6.03 -2.34 -1.75
CA SER A 31 7.04 -2.07 -2.79
C SER A 31 6.47 -2.20 -4.20
N ARG A 32 5.58 -3.17 -4.44
CA ARG A 32 4.95 -3.39 -5.74
C ARG A 32 3.90 -2.31 -6.01
N THR A 33 3.11 -1.96 -5.00
CA THR A 33 2.10 -0.89 -5.08
C THR A 33 2.75 0.46 -5.41
N ALA A 34 3.83 0.83 -4.71
CA ALA A 34 4.59 2.04 -4.98
C ALA A 34 5.15 2.08 -6.42
N GLN A 35 5.67 0.95 -6.89
CA GLN A 35 6.15 0.82 -8.28
C GLN A 35 5.02 1.01 -9.30
N MET A 36 3.85 0.42 -9.07
CA MET A 36 2.68 0.57 -9.95
C MET A 36 2.18 2.02 -9.97
N LEU A 37 2.21 2.70 -8.83
CA LEU A 37 1.89 4.12 -8.74
C LEU A 37 3.03 5.03 -9.25
N GLY A 38 4.17 4.48 -9.65
CA GLY A 38 5.32 5.27 -10.12
C GLY A 38 5.88 6.23 -9.07
N ILE A 39 5.68 5.94 -7.78
CA ILE A 39 6.14 6.77 -6.66
C ILE A 39 7.18 6.03 -5.81
N PRO A 40 8.06 6.75 -5.10
CA PRO A 40 8.93 6.13 -4.10
C PRO A 40 8.12 5.45 -2.99
N ARG A 41 8.65 4.36 -2.43
CA ARG A 41 8.00 3.62 -1.33
C ARG A 41 7.72 4.49 -0.10
N ALA A 42 8.60 5.45 0.20
CA ALA A 42 8.36 6.40 1.29
C ALA A 42 7.12 7.28 1.02
N ALA A 43 6.97 7.77 -0.21
CA ALA A 43 5.79 8.55 -0.61
C ALA A 43 4.51 7.71 -0.59
N PHE A 44 4.61 6.41 -0.89
CA PHE A 44 3.49 5.49 -0.76
C PHE A 44 2.98 5.38 0.69
N TYR A 45 3.86 5.39 1.70
CA TYR A 45 3.40 5.39 3.10
C TYR A 45 2.68 6.68 3.49
N ASN A 46 3.12 7.83 2.97
CA ASN A 46 2.40 9.09 3.17
C ASN A 46 1.00 9.04 2.54
N LEU A 47 0.91 8.52 1.30
CA LEU A 47 -0.35 8.32 0.60
C LEU A 47 -1.32 7.42 1.38
N LEU A 48 -0.84 6.34 2.00
CA LEU A 48 -1.67 5.47 2.85
C LEU A 48 -2.28 6.24 4.02
N ALA A 49 -1.49 7.10 4.67
CA ALA A 49 -1.96 7.93 5.77
C ALA A 49 -2.98 8.98 5.31
N GLU A 50 -2.74 9.65 4.19
CA GLU A 50 -3.64 10.66 3.62
C GLU A 50 -4.98 10.07 3.18
N THR A 51 -4.96 8.85 2.63
CA THR A 51 -6.17 8.16 2.13
C THR A 51 -6.89 7.37 3.22
N GLY A 52 -6.32 7.25 4.42
CA GLY A 52 -6.86 6.40 5.48
C GLY A 52 -6.88 4.91 5.11
N THR A 53 -6.02 4.48 4.19
CA THR A 53 -5.97 3.09 3.74
C THR A 53 -5.40 2.21 4.86
N PRO A 54 -6.12 1.16 5.29
CA PRO A 54 -5.65 0.31 6.39
C PRO A 54 -4.44 -0.53 5.98
N LEU A 55 -3.67 -0.96 6.98
CA LEU A 55 -2.64 -1.97 6.77
C LEU A 55 -3.25 -3.29 6.28
N PRO A 56 -2.47 -4.13 5.58
CA PRO A 56 -2.92 -5.45 5.15
C PRO A 56 -3.50 -6.26 6.30
N GLN A 57 -4.63 -6.93 6.08
CA GLN A 57 -5.37 -7.67 7.13
C GLN A 57 -4.46 -8.60 7.96
N LYS A 58 -3.62 -9.40 7.29
CA LYS A 58 -2.68 -10.32 7.96
C LYS A 58 -1.68 -9.58 8.87
N LEU A 59 -1.24 -8.40 8.46
CA LEU A 59 -0.33 -7.59 9.27
C LEU A 59 -1.05 -7.01 10.48
N ASN A 60 -2.27 -6.51 10.31
CA ASN A 60 -3.10 -6.04 11.42
C ASN A 60 -3.38 -7.16 12.44
N GLU A 61 -3.66 -8.37 11.97
CA GLU A 61 -3.86 -9.54 12.84
C GLU A 61 -2.59 -9.91 13.60
N SER A 62 -1.43 -9.93 12.93
CA SER A 62 -0.13 -10.20 13.57
C SER A 62 0.18 -9.17 14.65
N ILE A 63 0.05 -7.88 14.34
CA ILE A 63 0.29 -6.79 15.30
C ILE A 63 -0.68 -6.89 16.47
N ARG A 64 -1.96 -7.16 16.22
CA ARG A 64 -2.95 -7.31 17.29
C ARG A 64 -2.55 -8.45 18.24
N LYS A 65 -2.19 -9.61 17.69
CA LYS A 65 -1.78 -10.76 18.49
C LYS A 65 -0.54 -10.46 19.34
N GLU A 66 0.47 -9.82 18.75
CA GLU A 66 1.67 -9.39 19.49
C GLU A 66 1.33 -8.41 20.62
N LEU A 67 0.43 -7.45 20.39
CA LEU A 67 -0.02 -6.51 21.41
C LEU A 67 -0.79 -7.22 22.55
N GLU A 68 -1.65 -8.18 22.22
CA GLU A 68 -2.39 -8.97 23.21
C GLU A 68 -1.44 -9.83 24.07
N GLU A 69 -0.36 -10.36 23.49
CA GLU A 69 0.67 -11.10 24.21
C GLU A 69 1.48 -10.20 25.16
N LEU A 70 1.76 -8.95 24.77
CA LEU A 70 2.48 -7.98 25.61
C LEU A 70 1.64 -7.39 26.75
N LEU A 71 0.31 -7.40 26.62
CA LEU A 71 -0.63 -6.86 27.61
C LEU A 71 -1.14 -7.91 28.62
N LYS A 72 -0.69 -9.17 28.49
CA LYS A 72 -0.93 -10.26 29.45
C LYS A 72 0.06 -10.23 30.60
#